data_AF-A0A5P8WJU0-F1
#
_entry.id   AF-A0A5P8WJU0-F1
#
_cell.length_a   1.000
_cell.length_b   1.000
_cell.length_c   1.000
_cell.angle_alpha   90.00
_cell.angle_beta   90.00
_cell.angle_gamma   90.00
#
_symmetry.space_group_name_H-M   'P 1'
#
loop_
_entity.id
_entity.type
_entity.pdbx_description
1 polymer ?
#
loop_
_entity_poly.entity_id
_entity_poly.type
_entity_poly.pdbx_seq_one_letter_code
_entity_poly.pdbx_strand_id
1 'polypeptide(L)'
;MFGSANPGADTDNRKTIAANADCTYFNNGVAMWLKYGVNEEGILICIEDITRGKTSLKCPYCQGSLTAKKGKVKEHHFAHNDQTCRPIANREFPTLPLYDNFNIQLSSKDLALLKLLWREYGAKNYPISSCLVTSGLLKAGMLRKNVYIKPPEYEFSDLGKIPVGALEFRQFNDVQEPLLLKKLLKLELAFKHAEYKNAPDLAYRLTDLKLYRAQLQRILSSSLYFLEIETNIGTFYKIGVTTRPVVKTIQNSKLSISLLIPHA
;
A
#
# COMPACT_ATOMS: atom_id res chain seq x y z
N MET A 1 -37.43 -36.26 56.61
CA MET A 1 -36.42 -35.74 57.54
C MET A 1 -35.59 -34.70 56.82
N PHE A 2 -35.73 -33.44 57.24
CA PHE A 2 -34.71 -32.40 57.43
C PHE A 2 -33.53 -32.37 56.43
N GLY A 3 -33.21 -31.30 55.69
CA GLY A 3 -33.46 -29.88 55.91
C GLY A 3 -32.13 -29.10 55.90
N SER A 4 -32.11 -27.97 55.18
CA SER A 4 -31.20 -26.81 55.37
C SER A 4 -29.74 -26.97 54.82
N ALA A 5 -29.03 -25.94 54.38
CA ALA A 5 -29.28 -24.52 54.17
C ALA A 5 -28.17 -23.94 53.25
N ASN A 6 -28.50 -22.85 52.56
CA ASN A 6 -27.54 -21.86 52.05
C ASN A 6 -27.17 -20.88 53.19
N PRO A 7 -25.98 -20.26 53.21
CA PRO A 7 -25.92 -18.80 53.05
C PRO A 7 -24.66 -18.32 52.29
N GLY A 8 -24.70 -17.26 51.47
CA GLY A 8 -24.52 -15.86 51.89
C GLY A 8 -23.04 -15.43 51.71
N ALA A 9 -22.67 -14.80 50.59
CA ALA A 9 -22.55 -13.34 50.43
C ALA A 9 -21.36 -12.69 51.16
N ASP A 10 -20.41 -12.14 50.39
CA ASP A 10 -20.03 -10.70 50.37
C ASP A 10 -18.51 -10.38 50.34
N THR A 11 -18.20 -9.30 49.60
CA THR A 11 -16.99 -8.46 49.53
C THR A 11 -15.80 -9.01 48.73
N ASP A 12 -15.57 -8.57 47.49
CA ASP A 12 -15.05 -7.27 46.99
C ASP A 12 -13.50 -7.21 46.94
N ASN A 13 -13.02 -6.62 45.85
CA ASN A 13 -11.77 -5.90 45.68
C ASN A 13 -10.59 -6.63 44.99
N ARG A 14 -10.52 -6.54 43.65
CA ARG A 14 -9.58 -5.62 42.97
C ARG A 14 -9.69 -5.66 41.43
N LYS A 15 -10.25 -4.58 40.91
CA LYS A 15 -9.76 -3.75 39.80
C LYS A 15 -9.55 -4.37 38.40
N THR A 16 -10.54 -4.13 37.55
CA THR A 16 -10.46 -3.34 36.31
C THR A 16 -9.09 -3.26 35.59
N ILE A 17 -9.03 -3.81 34.37
CA ILE A 17 -8.60 -3.04 33.18
C ILE A 17 -9.57 -3.35 32.05
N ALA A 18 -10.45 -2.38 31.78
CA ALA A 18 -11.14 -2.25 30.51
C ALA A 18 -10.25 -1.40 29.58
N ALA A 19 -10.07 -1.86 28.34
CA ALA A 19 -9.86 -1.05 27.14
C ALA A 19 -9.94 -2.00 25.93
N ASN A 20 -11.10 -2.14 25.32
CA ASN A 20 -11.55 -1.33 24.17
C ASN A 20 -10.51 -1.23 23.04
N ALA A 21 -10.69 -2.06 22.02
CA ALA A 21 -10.81 -1.59 20.65
C ALA A 21 -11.48 -2.67 19.79
N ASP A 22 -12.78 -2.49 19.56
CA ASP A 22 -13.53 -3.10 18.47
C ASP A 22 -12.74 -2.94 17.17
N CYS A 23 -12.19 -4.05 16.67
CA CYS A 23 -11.52 -4.13 15.39
C CYS A 23 -12.54 -4.54 14.32
N THR A 24 -13.60 -3.74 14.15
CA THR A 24 -14.51 -3.86 13.02
C THR A 24 -14.04 -2.95 11.91
N TYR A 25 -13.30 -3.47 10.92
CA TYR A 25 -13.38 -3.08 9.51
C TYR A 25 -12.65 -4.13 8.65
N PHE A 26 -13.22 -5.33 8.61
CA PHE A 26 -13.03 -6.22 7.47
C PHE A 26 -13.95 -5.74 6.35
N ASN A 27 -13.40 -4.97 5.41
CA ASN A 27 -13.93 -4.88 4.06
C ASN A 27 -12.77 -4.98 3.08
N ASN A 28 -12.91 -5.90 2.12
CA ASN A 28 -11.92 -6.29 1.12
C ASN A 28 -11.64 -5.14 0.13
N GLY A 29 -10.79 -4.21 0.54
CA GLY A 29 -10.23 -3.16 -0.29
C GLY A 29 -9.43 -2.22 0.60
N VAL A 30 -8.11 -2.19 0.45
CA VAL A 30 -7.32 -1.11 1.04
C VAL A 30 -7.86 0.17 0.42
N ALA A 31 -8.64 0.95 1.17
CA ALA A 31 -9.19 2.22 0.72
C ALA A 31 -8.01 3.17 0.48
N MET A 32 -7.52 3.14 -0.76
CA MET A 32 -6.43 3.97 -1.24
C MET A 32 -6.86 5.43 -1.15
N TRP A 33 -6.04 6.25 -0.51
CA TRP A 33 -6.32 7.66 -0.40
C TRP A 33 -5.89 8.45 -1.65
N LEU A 34 -6.53 9.58 -1.91
CA LEU A 34 -6.16 10.47 -3.02
C LEU A 34 -4.80 11.15 -2.75
N LYS A 35 -3.75 10.71 -3.43
CA LYS A 35 -2.38 11.24 -3.26
C LYS A 35 -2.07 12.48 -4.11
N TYR A 36 -2.92 12.85 -5.05
CA TYR A 36 -2.68 13.98 -5.97
C TYR A 36 -3.88 14.91 -6.08
N GLY A 37 -3.62 16.22 -6.13
CA GLY A 37 -4.56 17.25 -6.54
C GLY A 37 -4.10 17.90 -7.85
N VAL A 38 -4.98 18.64 -8.52
CA VAL A 38 -4.62 19.46 -9.70
C VAL A 38 -4.61 20.94 -9.34
N ASN A 39 -3.63 21.69 -9.87
CA ASN A 39 -3.61 23.15 -9.78
C ASN A 39 -4.46 23.79 -10.91
N GLU A 40 -4.46 25.13 -10.97
CA GLU A 40 -5.22 25.90 -11.98
C GLU A 40 -4.73 25.65 -13.42
N GLU A 41 -3.46 25.27 -13.59
CA GLU A 41 -2.85 24.90 -14.88
C GLU A 41 -3.13 23.44 -15.27
N GLY A 42 -3.85 22.68 -14.43
CA GLY A 42 -4.14 21.26 -14.67
C GLY A 42 -2.97 20.31 -14.38
N ILE A 43 -1.92 20.79 -13.72
CA ILE A 43 -0.75 20.01 -13.31
C ILE A 43 -1.06 19.23 -12.03
N LEU A 44 -0.69 17.94 -12.01
CA LEU A 44 -0.83 17.08 -10.84
C LEU A 44 0.25 17.38 -9.80
N ILE A 45 -0.19 17.73 -8.59
CA ILE A 45 0.66 17.99 -7.42
C ILE A 45 0.48 16.89 -6.40
N CYS A 46 1.58 16.25 -6.01
CA CYS A 46 1.59 15.18 -5.02
C CYS A 46 1.38 15.75 -3.61
N ILE A 47 0.66 15.01 -2.76
CA ILE A 47 0.45 15.37 -1.35
C ILE A 47 1.77 15.62 -0.63
N GLU A 48 2.83 14.86 -0.93
CA GLU A 48 4.13 15.03 -0.30
C GLU A 48 4.78 16.40 -0.55
N ASP A 49 4.42 17.07 -1.65
CA ASP A 49 5.04 18.33 -2.06
C ASP A 49 4.35 19.59 -1.52
N ILE A 50 3.20 19.44 -0.85
CA ILE A 50 2.47 20.56 -0.24
C ILE A 50 2.49 20.52 1.29
N THR A 51 2.26 21.66 1.93
CA THR A 51 2.07 21.75 3.38
C THR A 51 0.70 21.19 3.79
N ARG A 52 0.55 20.87 5.08
CA ARG A 52 -0.75 20.47 5.65
C ARG A 52 -1.73 21.64 5.62
N GLY A 53 -3.02 21.35 5.41
CA GLY A 53 -4.10 22.31 5.58
C GLY A 53 -4.87 22.60 4.29
N LYS A 54 -5.55 23.75 4.26
CA LYS A 54 -6.31 24.20 3.08
C LYS A 54 -5.36 24.43 1.90
N THR A 55 -5.79 24.04 0.71
CA THR A 55 -5.00 24.22 -0.52
C THR A 55 -5.88 24.84 -1.60
N SER A 56 -5.26 25.42 -2.64
CA SER A 56 -5.94 25.82 -3.87
C SER A 56 -6.19 24.63 -4.82
N LEU A 57 -5.66 23.45 -4.50
CA LEU A 57 -5.73 22.28 -5.36
C LEU A 57 -7.15 21.72 -5.43
N LYS A 58 -7.48 21.18 -6.61
CA LYS A 58 -8.77 20.59 -6.91
C LYS A 58 -8.67 19.09 -7.11
N CYS A 59 -9.79 18.40 -6.89
CA CYS A 59 -9.89 16.97 -7.16
C CYS A 59 -9.72 16.70 -8.66
N PRO A 60 -8.82 15.81 -9.09
CA PRO A 60 -8.62 15.53 -10.51
C PRO A 60 -9.87 14.93 -11.19
N TYR A 61 -10.78 14.35 -10.41
CA TYR A 61 -12.00 13.73 -10.93
C TYR A 61 -13.22 14.65 -10.98
N CYS A 62 -13.47 15.43 -9.92
CA CYS A 62 -14.69 16.25 -9.81
C CYS A 62 -14.43 17.75 -9.71
N GLN A 63 -13.16 18.17 -9.70
CA GLN A 63 -12.75 19.57 -9.51
C GLN A 63 -13.18 20.20 -8.17
N GLY A 64 -13.65 19.39 -7.22
CA GLY A 64 -13.98 19.84 -5.86
C GLY A 64 -12.74 20.30 -5.08
N SER A 65 -12.93 21.22 -4.13
CA SER A 65 -11.85 21.75 -3.30
C SER A 65 -11.27 20.69 -2.37
N LEU A 66 -9.94 20.69 -2.23
CA LEU A 66 -9.22 19.73 -1.41
C LEU A 66 -8.55 20.37 -0.18
N THR A 67 -8.37 19.55 0.85
CA THR A 67 -7.53 19.83 2.03
C THR A 67 -6.45 18.76 2.13
N ALA A 68 -5.19 19.20 2.28
CA ALA A 68 -4.06 18.32 2.55
C ALA A 68 -4.08 17.83 4.00
N LYS A 69 -4.39 16.55 4.19
CA LYS A 69 -4.36 15.85 5.48
C LYS A 69 -3.01 15.14 5.62
N LYS A 70 -2.18 15.66 6.52
CA LYS A 70 -0.90 15.04 6.90
C LYS A 70 -0.85 14.83 8.41
N GLY A 71 -0.32 13.70 8.84
CA GLY A 71 -0.28 13.30 10.24
C GLY A 71 0.49 12.00 10.44
N LYS A 72 0.68 11.60 11.70
CA LYS A 72 1.51 10.43 12.05
C LYS A 72 0.78 9.08 11.92
N VAL A 73 -0.56 9.10 11.92
CA VAL A 73 -1.38 7.87 12.04
C VAL A 73 -1.91 7.39 10.69
N LYS A 74 -2.49 8.31 9.91
CA LYS A 74 -3.05 7.99 8.59
C LYS A 74 -2.06 8.40 7.51
N GLU A 75 -2.03 7.63 6.42
CA GLU A 75 -1.29 8.01 5.22
C GLU A 75 -1.65 9.43 4.77
N HIS A 76 -0.66 10.17 4.28
CA HIS A 76 -0.88 11.51 3.78
C HIS A 76 -1.79 11.48 2.56
N HIS A 77 -2.83 12.32 2.57
CA HIS A 77 -3.80 12.36 1.48
C HIS A 77 -4.49 13.71 1.34
N PHE A 78 -5.14 13.89 0.20
CA PHE A 78 -6.13 14.94 0.00
C PHE A 78 -7.52 14.44 0.39
N ALA A 79 -8.22 15.23 1.20
CA ALA A 79 -9.62 15.04 1.50
C ALA A 79 -10.45 16.11 0.79
N HIS A 80 -11.68 15.77 0.38
CA HIS A 80 -12.62 16.78 -0.08
C HIS A 80 -13.01 17.68 1.09
N ASN A 81 -13.24 18.96 0.83
CA ASN A 81 -13.78 19.87 1.83
C ASN A 81 -15.27 19.58 2.08
N ASP A 82 -15.96 19.13 1.04
CA ASP A 82 -17.38 18.78 1.04
C ASP A 82 -17.53 17.25 0.96
N GLN A 83 -18.56 16.77 0.26
CA GLN A 83 -18.78 15.34 0.05
C GLN A 83 -17.69 14.73 -0.84
N THR A 84 -17.19 13.56 -0.44
CA THR A 84 -16.29 12.74 -1.26
C THR A 84 -16.99 12.33 -2.55
N CYS A 85 -16.38 12.63 -3.70
CA CYS A 85 -17.01 12.33 -4.98
C CYS A 85 -17.03 10.83 -5.29
N ARG A 86 -18.01 10.41 -6.10
CA ARG A 86 -18.26 9.01 -6.46
C ARG A 86 -17.02 8.25 -6.97
N PRO A 87 -16.14 8.82 -7.83
CA PRO A 87 -14.94 8.12 -8.26
C PRO A 87 -14.00 7.74 -7.12
N ILE A 88 -13.90 8.59 -6.10
CA ILE A 88 -13.03 8.36 -4.94
C ILE A 88 -13.68 7.37 -3.96
N ALA A 89 -15.00 7.45 -3.79
CA ALA A 89 -15.72 6.59 -2.85
C ALA A 89 -15.87 5.14 -3.35
N ASN A 90 -16.06 4.94 -4.65
CA ASN A 90 -16.59 3.68 -5.19
C ASN A 90 -15.70 3.02 -6.26
N ARG A 91 -14.57 3.61 -6.66
CA ARG A 91 -13.66 3.01 -7.67
C ARG A 91 -12.32 2.67 -7.03
N GLU A 92 -11.70 1.63 -7.55
CA GLU A 92 -10.31 1.34 -7.25
C GLU A 92 -9.41 2.37 -7.91
N PHE A 93 -8.53 2.98 -7.11
CA PHE A 93 -7.48 3.85 -7.63
C PHE A 93 -6.45 3.06 -8.45
N PRO A 94 -5.85 3.71 -9.46
CA PRO A 94 -4.73 3.12 -10.17
C PRO A 94 -3.49 3.09 -9.26
N THR A 95 -3.28 1.96 -8.60
CA THR A 95 -2.12 1.65 -7.76
C THR A 95 -0.97 1.09 -8.56
N LEU A 96 0.24 1.34 -8.08
CA LEU A 96 1.48 0.73 -8.55
C LEU A 96 1.66 -0.67 -7.94
N PRO A 97 1.69 -1.73 -8.75
CA PRO A 97 1.92 -3.09 -8.27
C PRO A 97 3.21 -3.22 -7.47
N LEU A 98 3.14 -3.90 -6.32
CA LEU A 98 4.28 -4.16 -5.44
C LEU A 98 5.00 -2.89 -4.93
N TYR A 99 4.34 -1.73 -5.01
CA TYR A 99 4.82 -0.47 -4.44
C TYR A 99 3.82 0.08 -3.43
N ASP A 100 2.55 0.24 -3.85
CA ASP A 100 1.48 0.66 -2.94
C ASP A 100 0.92 -0.50 -2.10
N ASN A 101 1.02 -1.74 -2.60
CA ASN A 101 0.49 -2.91 -1.91
C ASN A 101 1.36 -4.15 -2.17
N PHE A 102 2.01 -4.64 -1.11
CA PHE A 102 2.85 -5.84 -1.13
C PHE A 102 2.07 -7.15 -0.94
N ASN A 103 0.80 -7.10 -0.55
CA ASN A 103 -0.03 -8.30 -0.36
C ASN A 103 -0.57 -8.89 -1.67
N ILE A 104 -0.20 -8.32 -2.83
CA ILE A 104 -0.53 -8.77 -4.20
C ILE A 104 -2.02 -9.06 -4.40
N GLN A 105 -2.89 -8.34 -3.66
CA GLN A 105 -4.35 -8.48 -3.69
C GLN A 105 -4.87 -9.90 -3.35
N LEU A 106 -4.13 -10.66 -2.55
CA LEU A 106 -4.61 -11.94 -2.04
C LEU A 106 -5.66 -11.76 -0.94
N SER A 107 -6.64 -12.66 -0.89
CA SER A 107 -7.55 -12.75 0.25
C SER A 107 -6.78 -13.15 1.52
N SER A 108 -7.27 -12.80 2.71
CA SER A 108 -6.63 -13.21 3.98
C SER A 108 -6.49 -14.73 4.08
N LYS A 109 -7.46 -15.48 3.54
CA LYS A 109 -7.43 -16.94 3.50
C LYS A 109 -6.34 -17.46 2.58
N ASP A 110 -6.23 -16.92 1.37
CA ASP A 110 -5.20 -17.32 0.41
C ASP A 110 -3.80 -16.93 0.90
N LEU A 111 -3.63 -15.75 1.52
CA LEU A 111 -2.35 -15.34 2.09
C LEU A 111 -1.92 -16.26 3.26
N ALA A 112 -2.86 -16.64 4.13
CA ALA A 112 -2.58 -17.59 5.21
C ALA A 112 -2.17 -18.96 4.65
N LEU A 113 -2.89 -19.45 3.64
CA LEU A 113 -2.54 -20.70 2.96
C LEU A 113 -1.18 -20.62 2.27
N LEU A 114 -0.88 -19.52 1.56
CA LEU A 114 0.40 -19.31 0.90
C LEU A 114 1.57 -19.39 1.90
N LYS A 115 1.43 -18.76 3.07
CA LYS A 115 2.42 -18.82 4.14
C LYS A 115 2.60 -20.24 4.70
N LEU A 116 1.49 -20.97 4.87
CA LEU A 116 1.54 -22.37 5.31
C LEU A 116 2.26 -23.25 4.28
N LEU A 117 1.90 -23.14 2.99
CA LEU A 117 2.52 -23.90 1.90
C LEU A 117 4.02 -23.59 1.78
N TRP A 118 4.43 -22.33 2.01
CA TRP A 118 5.84 -21.97 2.03
C TRP A 118 6.58 -22.71 3.15
N ARG A 119 6.04 -22.69 4.39
CA ARG A 119 6.68 -23.34 5.53
C ARG A 119 6.79 -24.86 5.38
N GLU A 120 5.72 -25.49 4.91
CA GLU A 120 5.67 -26.96 4.86
C GLU A 120 6.41 -27.55 3.65
N TYR A 121 6.37 -26.84 2.51
CA TYR A 121 6.86 -27.34 1.21
C TYR A 121 7.91 -26.41 0.60
N GLY A 122 7.57 -25.14 0.37
CA GLY A 122 8.39 -24.21 -0.41
C GLY A 122 9.81 -24.02 0.14
N ALA A 123 9.95 -23.80 1.45
CA ALA A 123 11.23 -23.61 2.13
C ALA A 123 12.13 -24.87 2.10
N LYS A 124 11.53 -26.04 1.91
CA LYS A 124 12.24 -27.34 1.78
C LYS A 124 12.47 -27.74 0.33
N ASN A 125 12.04 -26.90 -0.62
CA ASN A 125 11.98 -27.21 -2.06
C ASN A 125 11.20 -28.50 -2.36
N TYR A 126 10.16 -28.79 -1.58
CA TYR A 126 9.26 -29.91 -1.85
C TYR A 126 8.13 -29.48 -2.79
N PRO A 127 7.72 -30.37 -3.69
CA PRO A 127 6.61 -30.08 -4.58
C PRO A 127 5.28 -30.09 -3.81
N ILE A 128 4.33 -29.28 -4.28
CA ILE A 128 3.04 -29.04 -3.64
C ILE A 128 1.97 -29.79 -4.42
N SER A 129 1.31 -30.73 -3.75
CA SER A 129 0.22 -31.51 -4.34
C SER A 129 -0.95 -30.62 -4.80
N SER A 130 -1.56 -30.98 -5.92
CA SER A 130 -2.66 -30.23 -6.53
C SER A 130 -3.88 -30.08 -5.62
N CYS A 131 -4.12 -31.03 -4.70
CA CYS A 131 -5.24 -30.99 -3.76
C CYS A 131 -5.09 -29.92 -2.66
N LEU A 132 -3.88 -29.39 -2.45
CA LEU A 132 -3.58 -28.37 -1.44
C LEU A 132 -3.65 -26.95 -2.00
N VAL A 133 -3.80 -26.80 -3.31
CA VAL A 133 -3.74 -25.52 -4.01
C VAL A 133 -5.14 -24.98 -4.31
N THR A 134 -5.38 -23.71 -3.98
CA THR A 134 -6.64 -23.04 -4.30
C THR A 134 -6.60 -22.40 -5.69
N SER A 135 -7.76 -22.30 -6.33
CA SER A 135 -7.89 -21.56 -7.60
C SER A 135 -7.53 -20.07 -7.45
N GLY A 136 -7.69 -19.49 -6.25
CA GLY A 136 -7.27 -18.12 -5.92
C GLY A 136 -5.77 -17.92 -6.11
N LEU A 137 -4.96 -18.81 -5.52
CA LEU A 137 -3.49 -18.77 -5.65
C LEU A 137 -3.02 -18.97 -7.09
N LEU A 138 -3.69 -19.84 -7.86
CA LEU A 138 -3.37 -20.07 -9.27
C LEU A 138 -3.72 -18.87 -10.15
N LYS A 139 -4.92 -18.30 -9.98
CA LYS A 139 -5.37 -17.12 -10.73
C LYS A 139 -4.51 -15.90 -10.42
N ALA A 140 -4.03 -15.78 -9.19
CA ALA A 140 -3.09 -14.74 -8.78
C ALA A 140 -1.66 -15.00 -9.27
N GLY A 141 -1.36 -16.19 -9.81
CA GLY A 141 -0.03 -16.55 -10.31
C GLY A 141 1.00 -16.81 -9.20
N MET A 142 0.57 -17.12 -7.98
CA MET A 142 1.46 -17.37 -6.84
C MET A 142 2.21 -18.70 -6.97
N LEU A 143 1.60 -19.68 -7.61
CA LEU A 143 2.16 -21.00 -7.84
C LEU A 143 2.17 -21.29 -9.33
N ARG A 144 3.19 -22.00 -9.80
CA ARG A 144 3.29 -22.50 -11.17
C ARG A 144 3.36 -24.02 -11.16
N LYS A 145 2.83 -24.64 -12.21
CA LYS A 145 2.84 -26.09 -12.35
C LYS A 145 4.21 -26.54 -12.85
N ASN A 146 4.84 -27.46 -12.15
CA ASN A 146 6.07 -28.11 -12.57
C ASN A 146 5.71 -29.35 -13.39
N VAL A 147 5.87 -29.25 -14.71
CA VAL A 147 5.54 -30.31 -15.67
C VAL A 147 6.59 -31.42 -15.75
N TYR A 148 7.75 -31.23 -15.10
CA TYR A 148 8.85 -32.20 -15.10
C TYR A 148 8.71 -33.26 -14.00
N ILE A 149 7.81 -33.06 -13.04
CA ILE A 149 7.48 -34.02 -11.98
C ILE A 149 6.33 -34.92 -12.44
N LYS A 150 6.36 -36.21 -12.09
CA LYS A 150 5.27 -37.18 -12.35
C LYS A 150 4.74 -37.75 -11.03
N PRO A 151 3.48 -37.46 -10.64
CA PRO A 151 2.51 -36.60 -11.33
C PRO A 151 2.94 -35.11 -11.29
N PRO A 152 2.47 -34.26 -12.22
CA PRO A 152 2.77 -32.83 -12.18
C PRO A 152 2.25 -32.16 -10.91
N GLU A 153 3.15 -31.51 -10.19
CA GLU A 153 2.86 -30.81 -8.93
C GLU A 153 3.18 -29.32 -9.05
N TYR A 154 2.95 -28.56 -7.98
CA TYR A 154 3.11 -27.10 -7.98
C TYR A 154 4.35 -26.66 -7.21
N GLU A 155 4.92 -25.55 -7.64
CA GLU A 155 6.00 -24.86 -6.95
C GLU A 155 5.72 -23.36 -6.90
N PHE A 156 6.43 -22.64 -6.03
CA PHE A 156 6.30 -21.19 -5.91
C PHE A 156 6.82 -20.49 -7.17
N SER A 157 6.01 -19.60 -7.73
CA SER A 157 6.49 -18.63 -8.71
C SER A 157 7.32 -17.54 -8.01
N ASP A 158 8.09 -16.76 -8.77
CA ASP A 158 8.85 -15.66 -8.18
C ASP A 158 7.93 -14.59 -7.59
N LEU A 159 6.76 -14.38 -8.18
CA LEU A 159 5.70 -13.54 -7.60
C LEU A 159 5.19 -14.11 -6.26
N GLY A 160 4.98 -15.42 -6.18
CA GLY A 160 4.51 -16.09 -4.96
C GLY A 160 5.54 -16.10 -3.82
N LYS A 161 6.82 -15.93 -4.13
CA LYS A 161 7.89 -15.80 -3.14
C LYS A 161 7.90 -14.43 -2.46
N ILE A 162 7.34 -13.39 -3.07
CA ILE A 162 7.36 -12.02 -2.53
C ILE A 162 6.58 -11.91 -1.19
N PRO A 163 5.32 -12.36 -1.07
CA PRO A 163 4.55 -12.20 0.17
C PRO A 163 5.11 -12.98 1.37
N VAL A 164 5.96 -13.97 1.09
CA VAL A 164 6.62 -14.81 2.09
C VAL A 164 8.09 -14.42 2.31
N GLY A 165 8.56 -13.33 1.68
CA GLY A 165 9.91 -12.80 1.86
C GLY A 165 11.03 -13.70 1.34
N ALA A 166 10.72 -14.58 0.39
CA ALA A 166 11.64 -15.60 -0.12
C ALA A 166 12.26 -15.26 -1.48
N LEU A 167 11.83 -14.18 -2.13
CA LEU A 167 12.39 -13.75 -3.41
C LEU A 167 13.74 -13.07 -3.16
N GLU A 168 14.76 -13.45 -3.92
CA GLU A 168 16.05 -12.76 -3.85
C GLU A 168 15.91 -11.32 -4.34
N PHE A 169 16.56 -10.38 -3.64
CA PHE A 169 16.45 -8.95 -3.94
C PHE A 169 16.78 -8.62 -5.41
N ARG A 170 17.80 -9.28 -5.98
CA ARG A 170 18.20 -9.10 -7.39
C ARG A 170 17.11 -9.46 -8.40
N GLN A 171 16.18 -10.34 -8.03
CA GLN A 171 15.08 -10.81 -8.89
C GLN A 171 13.81 -9.98 -8.71
N PHE A 172 13.76 -9.08 -7.73
CA PHE A 172 12.55 -8.31 -7.44
C PHE A 172 12.14 -7.43 -8.62
N ASN A 173 13.11 -6.75 -9.26
CA ASN A 173 12.84 -5.89 -10.41
C ASN A 173 12.31 -6.72 -11.60
N ASP A 174 12.85 -7.91 -11.84
CA ASP A 174 12.41 -8.81 -12.91
C ASP A 174 10.92 -9.20 -12.75
N VAL A 175 10.41 -9.20 -11.52
CA VAL A 175 9.00 -9.44 -11.23
C VAL A 175 8.19 -8.14 -11.26
N GLN A 176 8.68 -7.05 -10.66
CA GLN A 176 7.92 -5.82 -10.50
C GLN A 176 7.75 -5.03 -11.79
N GLU A 177 8.81 -4.87 -12.58
CA GLU A 177 8.79 -4.02 -13.78
C GLU A 177 7.73 -4.49 -14.80
N PRO A 178 7.63 -5.79 -15.15
CA PRO A 178 6.58 -6.27 -16.05
C PRO A 178 5.16 -5.99 -15.52
N LEU A 179 4.94 -6.02 -14.20
CA LEU A 179 3.65 -5.71 -13.60
C LEU A 179 3.29 -4.23 -13.73
N LEU A 180 4.27 -3.34 -13.51
CA LEU A 180 4.11 -1.90 -13.69
C LEU A 180 3.75 -1.56 -15.15
N LEU A 181 4.48 -2.14 -16.10
CA LEU A 181 4.25 -1.92 -17.53
C LEU A 181 2.93 -2.52 -18.01
N LYS A 182 2.59 -3.74 -17.56
CA LYS A 182 1.29 -4.37 -17.87
C LYS A 182 0.12 -3.55 -17.36
N LYS A 183 0.21 -2.97 -16.16
CA LYS A 183 -0.83 -2.09 -15.61
C LYS A 183 -0.94 -0.78 -16.39
N LEU A 184 0.19 -0.18 -16.79
CA LEU A 184 0.19 1.00 -17.67
C LEU A 184 -0.54 0.71 -18.98
N LEU A 185 -0.14 -0.37 -19.67
CA LEU A 185 -0.75 -0.77 -20.95
C LEU A 185 -2.27 -1.01 -20.80
N LYS A 186 -2.71 -1.65 -19.71
CA LYS A 186 -4.14 -1.85 -19.44
C LYS A 186 -4.90 -0.53 -19.33
N LEU A 187 -4.34 0.48 -18.67
CA LEU A 187 -4.96 1.80 -18.53
C LEU A 187 -5.00 2.55 -19.86
N GLU A 188 -3.92 2.47 -20.64
CA GLU A 188 -3.84 3.08 -21.98
C GLU A 188 -4.88 2.48 -22.94
N LEU A 189 -4.99 1.14 -22.98
CA LEU A 189 -5.98 0.46 -23.79
C LEU A 189 -7.41 0.79 -23.34
N ALA A 190 -7.66 0.86 -22.03
CA ALA A 190 -8.97 1.25 -21.50
C ALA A 190 -9.35 2.68 -21.89
N PHE A 191 -8.41 3.62 -21.86
CA PHE A 191 -8.62 4.99 -22.32
C PHE A 191 -8.91 5.04 -23.83
N LYS A 192 -8.06 4.43 -24.67
CA LYS A 192 -8.25 4.39 -26.13
C LYS A 192 -9.59 3.76 -26.52
N HIS A 193 -10.00 2.71 -25.82
CA HIS A 193 -11.29 2.06 -26.08
C HIS A 193 -12.48 2.96 -25.71
N ALA A 194 -12.38 3.68 -24.59
CA ALA A 194 -13.40 4.65 -24.18
C ALA A 194 -13.48 5.84 -25.15
N GLU A 195 -12.33 6.31 -25.65
CA GLU A 195 -12.23 7.38 -26.63
C GLU A 195 -12.90 6.98 -27.95
N TYR A 196 -12.54 5.81 -28.49
CA TYR A 196 -13.15 5.26 -29.70
C TYR A 196 -14.68 5.10 -29.60
N LYS A 197 -15.19 4.71 -28.43
CA LYS A 197 -16.61 4.50 -28.18
C LYS A 197 -17.37 5.75 -27.71
N ASN A 198 -16.72 6.90 -27.56
CA ASN A 198 -17.28 8.09 -26.91
C ASN A 198 -17.95 7.76 -25.56
N ALA A 199 -17.30 6.92 -24.77
CA ALA A 199 -17.88 6.41 -23.53
C ALA A 199 -18.05 7.54 -22.49
N PRO A 200 -19.14 7.53 -21.70
CA PRO A 200 -19.40 8.57 -20.71
C PRO A 200 -18.36 8.64 -19.58
N ASP A 201 -17.56 7.58 -19.38
CA ASP A 201 -16.50 7.54 -18.37
C ASP A 201 -15.11 7.93 -18.91
N LEU A 202 -15.02 8.45 -20.16
CA LEU A 202 -13.77 8.84 -20.82
C LEU A 202 -12.88 9.73 -19.95
N ALA A 203 -13.46 10.80 -19.37
CA ALA A 203 -12.72 11.74 -18.51
C ALA A 203 -12.11 11.04 -17.27
N TYR A 204 -12.82 10.07 -16.71
CA TYR A 204 -12.32 9.29 -15.57
C TYR A 204 -11.18 8.36 -15.98
N ARG A 205 -11.28 7.71 -17.15
CA ARG A 205 -10.20 6.85 -17.68
C ARG A 205 -8.93 7.65 -17.97
N LEU A 206 -9.08 8.85 -18.54
CA LEU A 206 -7.95 9.76 -18.74
C LEU A 206 -7.31 10.15 -17.41
N THR A 207 -8.14 10.45 -16.40
CA THR A 207 -7.66 10.79 -15.06
C THR A 207 -6.90 9.63 -14.41
N ASP A 208 -7.43 8.41 -14.49
CA ASP A 208 -6.77 7.21 -13.97
C ASP A 208 -5.39 7.01 -14.64
N LEU A 209 -5.30 7.18 -15.95
CA LEU A 209 -4.05 7.08 -16.70
C LEU A 209 -3.04 8.18 -16.30
N LYS A 210 -3.49 9.43 -16.17
CA LYS A 210 -2.64 10.56 -15.74
C LYS A 210 -2.09 10.33 -14.33
N LEU A 211 -2.93 9.90 -13.40
CA LEU A 211 -2.53 9.60 -12.03
C LEU A 211 -1.53 8.45 -11.96
N TYR A 212 -1.73 7.39 -12.74
CA TYR A 212 -0.79 6.27 -12.78
C TYR A 212 0.57 6.69 -13.32
N ARG A 213 0.60 7.43 -14.44
CA ARG A 213 1.83 7.95 -15.03
C ARG A 213 2.58 8.89 -14.08
N ALA A 214 1.87 9.79 -13.39
CA ALA A 214 2.47 10.69 -12.41
C ALA A 214 3.11 9.94 -11.23
N GLN A 215 2.47 8.86 -10.76
CA GLN A 215 3.02 7.99 -9.72
C GLN A 215 4.28 7.25 -10.21
N LEU A 216 4.23 6.65 -11.40
CA LEU A 216 5.37 5.95 -11.99
C LEU A 216 6.54 6.89 -12.24
N GLN A 217 6.30 8.05 -12.84
CA GLN A 217 7.32 9.06 -13.09
C GLN A 217 7.98 9.53 -11.79
N ARG A 218 7.20 9.70 -10.71
CA ARG A 218 7.74 10.09 -9.40
C ARG A 218 8.77 9.09 -8.89
N ILE A 219 8.50 7.79 -9.03
CA ILE A 219 9.43 6.74 -8.61
C ILE A 219 10.69 6.76 -9.47
N LEU A 220 10.53 6.80 -10.79
CA LEU A 220 11.66 6.80 -11.73
C LEU A 220 12.53 8.06 -11.62
N SER A 221 11.95 9.19 -11.18
CA SER A 221 12.66 10.45 -10.96
C SER A 221 13.21 10.58 -9.53
N SER A 222 12.96 9.60 -8.66
CA SER A 222 13.44 9.64 -7.29
C SER A 222 14.88 9.12 -7.20
N SER A 223 15.68 9.76 -6.36
CA SER A 223 17.02 9.30 -5.99
C SER A 223 17.04 8.82 -4.55
N LEU A 224 17.72 7.69 -4.32
CA LEU A 224 18.07 7.24 -2.98
C LEU A 224 19.25 8.07 -2.48
N TYR A 225 19.17 8.53 -1.25
CA TYR A 225 20.29 9.15 -0.56
C TYR A 225 20.55 8.45 0.77
N PHE A 226 21.82 8.45 1.15
CA PHE A 226 22.31 8.00 2.44
C PHE A 226 22.97 9.21 3.11
N LEU A 227 22.55 9.52 4.34
CA LEU A 227 23.16 10.53 5.19
C LEU A 227 23.72 9.85 6.42
N GLU A 228 24.99 10.12 6.67
CA GLU A 228 25.64 9.92 7.95
C GLU A 228 25.61 11.25 8.71
N ILE A 229 25.13 11.22 9.95
CA ILE A 229 24.96 12.39 10.81
C ILE A 229 25.78 12.16 12.06
N GLU A 230 26.93 12.81 12.12
CA GLU A 230 27.78 12.82 13.31
C GLU A 230 27.28 13.88 14.29
N THR A 231 27.15 13.50 15.56
CA THR A 231 26.75 14.38 16.66
C THR A 231 27.67 14.17 17.86
N ASN A 232 27.59 15.05 18.86
CA ASN A 232 28.31 14.90 20.13
C ASN A 232 27.88 13.65 20.93
N ILE A 233 26.75 13.03 20.61
CA ILE A 233 26.22 11.84 21.29
C ILE A 233 26.36 10.56 20.46
N GLY A 234 26.96 10.64 19.26
CA GLY A 234 27.20 9.49 18.39
C GLY A 234 26.80 9.73 16.93
N THR A 235 26.85 8.65 16.15
CA THR A 235 26.56 8.66 14.70
C THR A 235 25.17 8.10 14.41
N PHE A 236 24.39 8.84 13.63
CA PHE A 236 23.08 8.42 13.15
C PHE A 236 23.10 8.22 11.63
N TYR A 237 22.38 7.22 11.15
CA TYR A 237 22.25 6.93 9.72
C TYR A 237 20.82 7.18 9.25
N LYS A 238 20.67 7.86 8.12
CA LYS A 238 19.39 8.10 7.47
C LYS A 238 19.46 7.72 6.01
N ILE A 239 18.67 6.73 5.64
CA ILE A 239 18.37 6.41 4.24
C ILE A 239 17.05 7.09 3.88
N GLY A 240 17.01 7.78 2.76
CA GLY A 240 15.80 8.43 2.29
C GLY A 240 15.70 8.44 0.77
N VAL A 241 14.49 8.70 0.29
CA VAL A 241 14.18 8.85 -1.13
C VAL A 241 13.73 10.28 -1.36
N THR A 242 14.22 10.92 -2.42
CA THR A 242 13.86 12.30 -2.75
C THR A 242 13.74 12.49 -4.25
N THR A 243 12.78 13.32 -4.68
CA THR A 243 12.70 13.84 -6.04
C THR A 243 13.37 15.22 -6.17
N ARG A 244 13.88 15.77 -5.06
CA ARG A 244 14.55 17.08 -5.01
C ARG A 244 16.06 16.90 -4.95
N PRO A 245 16.86 17.88 -5.41
CA PRO A 245 18.30 17.86 -5.19
C PRO A 245 18.64 17.65 -3.71
N VAL A 246 19.56 16.73 -3.43
CA VAL A 246 19.93 16.30 -2.06
C VAL A 246 20.32 17.49 -1.18
N VAL A 247 21.04 18.48 -1.73
CA VAL A 247 21.46 19.70 -1.03
C VAL A 247 20.28 20.48 -0.43
N LYS A 248 19.16 20.60 -1.16
CA LYS A 248 17.94 21.29 -0.69
C LYS A 248 17.19 20.47 0.36
N THR A 249 17.38 19.15 0.38
CA THR A 249 16.83 18.25 1.40
C THR A 249 17.62 18.35 2.71
N ILE A 250 18.95 18.49 2.65
CA ILE A 250 19.81 18.68 3.82
C ILE A 250 19.44 19.96 4.59
N GLN A 251 19.11 21.06 3.90
CA GLN A 251 18.65 22.30 4.55
C GLN A 251 17.36 22.11 5.37
N ASN A 252 16.37 21.39 4.83
CA ASN A 252 15.14 21.03 5.56
C ASN A 252 15.41 19.99 6.67
N SER A 253 16.45 19.17 6.51
CA SER A 253 16.87 18.17 7.49
C SER A 253 17.54 18.83 8.71
N LYS A 254 18.31 19.92 8.52
CA LYS A 254 18.86 20.73 9.63
C LYS A 254 17.75 21.29 10.54
N LEU A 255 16.60 21.67 9.96
CA LEU A 255 15.39 22.09 10.69
C LEU A 255 14.73 20.94 11.50
N SER A 256 14.85 19.69 11.06
CA SER A 256 14.30 18.53 11.78
C SER A 256 15.26 17.95 12.81
N ILE A 257 16.57 18.08 12.60
CA ILE A 257 17.62 17.69 13.57
C ILE A 257 17.66 18.70 14.73
N SER A 258 17.49 20.01 14.47
CA SER A 258 17.38 21.03 15.54
C SER A 258 16.17 20.83 16.46
N LEU A 259 15.09 20.18 15.97
CA LEU A 259 13.94 19.78 16.80
C LEU A 259 14.19 18.51 17.65
N LEU A 260 15.23 17.73 17.33
CA LEU A 260 15.62 16.51 18.06
C LEU A 260 16.71 16.76 19.11
N ILE A 261 17.39 17.90 19.04
CA ILE A 261 18.34 18.35 20.06
C ILE A 261 17.59 19.38 20.93
N PRO A 262 17.09 19.02 22.13
CA PRO A 262 16.58 20.04 23.03
C PRO A 262 17.73 21.01 23.32
N HIS A 263 17.47 22.31 23.13
CA HIS A 263 18.39 23.37 23.50
C HIS A 263 18.82 23.15 24.96
N ALA A 264 20.13 22.93 25.15
CA ALA A 264 20.76 23.06 26.46
C ALA A 264 20.84 24.53 26.84
#